data_AF-A0A0C9WTA9-F1
#
_entry.id   AF-A0A0C9WTA9-F1
#
_cell.length_a   1.000
_cell.length_b   1.000
_cell.length_c   1.000
_cell.angle_alpha   90.00
_cell.angle_beta   90.00
_cell.angle_gamma   90.00
#
_symmetry.space_group_name_H-M   'P 1'
#
loop_
_entity.id
_entity.type
_entity.pdbx_description
1 polymer ?
#
loop_
_entity_poly.entity_id
_entity_poly.type
_entity_poly.pdbx_seq_one_letter_code
_entity_poly.pdbx_strand_id
1 'polypeptide(L)' 'MATGPHWQDPISLETKCTIIKKIIPIWRDTLHLVQLELVSAILDGLDILCCTATGDRK' A
#
# COMPACT_ATOMS: atom_id res chain seq x y z
N MET A 1 -18.03 -11.58 -11.20
CA MET A 1 -16.89 -12.31 -10.59
C MET A 1 -15.65 -11.54 -10.98
N ALA A 2 -15.01 -10.82 -10.05
CA ALA A 2 -13.85 -10.00 -10.35
C ALA A 2 -12.64 -10.90 -10.64
N THR A 3 -12.03 -10.74 -11.81
CA THR A 3 -10.98 -11.61 -12.36
C THR A 3 -9.55 -11.11 -12.07
N GLY A 4 -9.39 -10.22 -11.09
CA GLY A 4 -8.10 -9.65 -10.67
C GLY A 4 -7.74 -10.01 -9.23
N PRO A 5 -6.46 -9.88 -8.83
CA PRO A 5 -6.05 -10.02 -7.44
C PRO A 5 -6.91 -9.14 -6.52
N HIS A 6 -7.36 -9.68 -5.38
CA HIS A 6 -8.26 -8.96 -4.45
C HIS A 6 -7.73 -7.59 -3.98
N TRP A 7 -6.42 -7.34 -4.07
CA TRP A 7 -5.83 -6.04 -3.72
C TRP A 7 -5.98 -4.96 -4.81
N GLN A 8 -6.38 -5.34 -6.03
CA GLN A 8 -6.76 -4.40 -7.10
C GLN A 8 -8.23 -3.97 -7.01
N ASP A 9 -8.99 -4.60 -6.10
CA ASP A 9 -10.36 -4.20 -5.84
C ASP A 9 -10.39 -2.80 -5.20
N PRO A 10 -11.17 -1.86 -5.74
CA PRO A 10 -11.18 -0.47 -5.28
C PRO A 10 -11.62 -0.33 -3.82
N ILE A 11 -12.52 -1.19 -3.33
CA ILE A 11 -12.99 -1.18 -1.93
C ILE A 11 -11.85 -1.61 -0.99
N SER A 12 -11.12 -2.65 -1.41
CA SER A 12 -9.96 -3.16 -0.68
C SER A 12 -8.82 -2.13 -0.61
N LEU A 13 -8.61 -1.36 -1.69
CA LEU A 13 -7.63 -0.27 -1.73
C LEU A 13 -7.99 0.89 -0.81
N GLU A 14 -9.25 1.33 -0.86
CA GLU A 14 -9.74 2.41 0.00
C GLU A 14 -9.64 2.03 1.49
N THR A 15 -9.93 0.77 1.81
CA THR A 15 -9.81 0.24 3.17
C THR A 15 -8.36 0.28 3.65
N LYS A 16 -7.41 -0.21 2.83
CA LYS A 16 -5.97 -0.16 3.16
C LYS A 16 -5.46 1.27 3.33
N CYS A 17 -5.83 2.18 2.42
CA CYS A 17 -5.51 3.60 2.53
C CYS A 17 -6.04 4.21 3.83
N THR A 18 -7.26 3.87 4.22
CA THR A 18 -7.88 4.38 5.45
C THR A 18 -7.16 3.86 6.70
N ILE A 19 -6.80 2.58 6.73
CA ILE A 19 -6.04 1.98 7.83
C ILE A 19 -4.66 2.63 7.94
N ILE A 20 -3.93 2.74 6.83
CA ILE A 20 -2.59 3.34 6.81
C ILE A 20 -2.64 4.81 7.23
N LYS A 21 -3.63 5.60 6.79
CA LYS A 21 -3.81 6.99 7.25
C LYS A 21 -4.09 7.11 8.76
N LYS A 22 -4.78 6.13 9.36
CA LYS A 22 -4.98 6.10 10.82
C LYS A 22 -3.68 5.81 11.57
N ILE A 23 -2.81 4.97 11.02
CA ILE A 23 -1.55 4.57 11.64
C ILE A 23 -0.46 5.63 11.43
N ILE A 24 -0.38 6.19 10.22
CA ILE A 24 0.62 7.18 9.80
C ILE A 24 -0.09 8.44 9.26
N PRO A 25 -0.62 9.29 10.15
CA PRO A 25 -1.44 10.46 9.75
C PRO A 25 -0.64 11.57 9.05
N ILE A 26 0.70 11.48 9.06
CA ILE A 26 1.61 12.45 8.44
C ILE A 26 1.60 12.28 6.91
N TRP A 27 1.22 11.10 6.40
CA TRP A 27 1.12 10.84 4.97
C TRP A 27 -0.17 11.46 4.41
N ARG A 28 -0.03 12.72 3.95
CA ARG A 28 -1.12 13.54 3.40
C ARG A 28 -1.57 13.08 2.02
N ASP A 29 -0.63 12.60 1.22
CA ASP A 29 -0.87 12.18 -0.16
C ASP A 29 -1.22 10.69 -0.24
N THR A 30 -1.99 10.33 -1.27
CA THR A 30 -2.31 8.94 -1.55
C THR A 30 -1.03 8.22 -1.97
N LEU A 31 -0.63 7.19 -1.22
CA LEU A 31 0.47 6.32 -1.59
C LEU A 31 0.19 5.67 -2.95
N HIS A 32 1.24 5.49 -3.74
CA HIS A 32 1.15 4.68 -4.94
C HIS A 32 0.83 3.23 -4.57
N LEU A 33 0.12 2.52 -5.45
CA LEU A 33 -0.32 1.12 -5.23
C LEU A 33 0.78 0.21 -4.68
N VAL A 34 1.97 0.29 -5.28
CA VAL A 34 3.15 -0.50 -4.88
C VAL A 34 3.62 -0.14 -3.47
N GLN A 35 3.60 1.15 -3.12
CA GLN A 35 3.98 1.60 -1.77
C GLN A 35 2.95 1.15 -0.74
N LEU A 36 1.67 1.18 -1.08
CA LEU A 36 0.60 0.72 -0.20
C LEU A 36 0.76 -0.75 0.17
N GLU A 37 1.17 -1.57 -0.80
CA GLU A 37 1.39 -3.00 -0.59
C GLU A 37 2.60 -3.26 0.32
N LEU A 38 3.71 -2.56 0.06
CA LEU A 38 4.90 -2.63 0.89
C LEU A 38 4.62 -2.19 2.33
N VAL A 39 3.93 -1.07 2.51
CA VAL A 39 3.58 -0.54 3.83
C VAL A 39 2.66 -1.51 4.57
N SER A 40 1.68 -2.10 3.90
CA SER A 40 0.80 -3.09 4.51
C SER A 40 1.61 -4.29 5.04
N ALA A 41 2.52 -4.84 4.24
CA ALA A 41 3.34 -5.97 4.67
C ALA A 41 4.32 -5.61 5.81
N ILE A 42 4.89 -4.39 5.81
CA ILE A 42 5.72 -3.90 6.93
C ILE A 42 4.89 -3.76 8.20
N LEU A 43 3.67 -3.25 8.12
CA LEU A 43 2.76 -3.11 9.26
C LEU A 43 2.30 -4.45 9.83
N ASP A 44 2.22 -5.48 8.98
CA ASP A 44 1.97 -6.87 9.39
C ASP A 44 3.23 -7.55 9.99
N GLY A 45 4.35 -6.82 10.12
CA GLY A 45 5.60 -7.31 10.71
C GLY A 45 6.43 -8.20 9.79
N LEU A 46 6.15 -8.19 8.49
CA LEU A 46 6.91 -8.93 7.49
C LEU A 46 8.12 -8.13 7.03
N ASP A 47 9.26 -8.80 6.94
CA ASP A 47 10.47 -8.21 6.37
C ASP A 47 10.47 -8.38 4.85
N ILE A 48 10.54 -7.28 4.11
CA ILE A 48 10.30 -7.26 2.66
C ILE A 48 11.42 -6.57 1.90
N LEU A 49 11.88 -7.21 0.82
CA LEU A 49 12.87 -6.64 -0.08
C LEU A 49 12.19 -5.67 -1.07
N CYS A 50 12.61 -4.43 -1.02
CA CYS A 50 11.99 -3.35 -1.78
C CYS A 50 12.79 -2.98 -3.04
N CYS A 51 12.61 -3.68 -4.16
CA CYS A 51 13.28 -3.39 -5.44
C CYS A 51 12.44 -2.50 -6.37
N THR A 52 12.86 -1.27 -6.67
CA THR A 52 12.28 -0.42 -7.75
C THR A 52 13.36 0.42 -8.38
N ALA A 53 13.03 1.05 -9.51
CA ALA A 53 13.88 2.03 -10.15
C ALA A 53 14.10 3.28 -9.27
N THR A 54 15.25 3.92 -9.45
CA THR A 54 15.54 5.23 -8.87
C THR A 54 14.60 6.27 -9.49
N GLY A 55 13.91 7.05 -8.66
CA GLY A 55 12.92 8.04 -9.10
C GLY A 55 11.45 7.68 -8.84
N ASP A 56 11.17 6.43 -8.46
CA ASP A 56 9.82 5.95 -8.09
C ASP A 56 9.31 6.47 -6.73
N ARG A 57 10.03 7.40 -6.10
CA ARG A 57 9.74 7.95 -4.76
C ARG A 57 9.41 6.87 -3.72
N LYS A 58 10.13 5.75 -3.73
CA LYS A 58 10.00 4.73 -2.68
C LYS A 58 10.53 5.19 -1.33
#